data_AF-A0A349MNS0-F1
#
_entry.id   AF-A0A349MNS0-F1
#
_cell.length_a   1.000
_cell.length_b   1.000
_cell.length_c   1.000
_cell.angle_alpha   90.00
_cell.angle_beta   90.00
_cell.angle_gamma   90.00
#
_symmetry.space_group_name_H-M   'P 1'
#
loop_
_entity.id
_entity.type
_entity.pdbx_description
1 polymer ?
#
loop_
_entity_poly.entity_id
_entity_poly.type
_entity_poly.pdbx_seq_one_letter_code
_entity_poly.pdbx_strand_id
1 'polypeptide(L)' 'GTDNFVYRVIDGKASLTKVELGRRTPGYVEILNGLSPGDMVVTEGQMKIRDGAPVMVLGGAQ' A
#
# COMPACT_ATOMS: atom_id res chain seq x y z
N GLY A 1 -3.62 8.53 -18.30
CA GLY A 1 -3.05 8.85 -16.99
C GLY A 1 -2.79 7.54 -16.29
N THR A 2 -1.57 7.30 -15.84
CA THR A 2 -1.21 6.05 -15.18
C THR A 2 -1.48 6.22 -13.69
N ASP A 3 -2.74 6.11 -13.28
CA ASP A 3 -3.12 6.19 -11.88
C ASP A 3 -2.58 4.96 -11.15
N ASN A 4 -1.85 5.18 -10.05
CA ASN A 4 -1.27 4.11 -9.26
C ASN A 4 -2.06 3.97 -7.96
N PHE A 5 -2.22 2.73 -7.53
CA PHE A 5 -2.98 2.41 -6.33
C PHE A 5 -2.18 1.45 -5.48
N VAL A 6 -2.31 1.62 -4.17
CA VAL A 6 -1.75 0.74 -3.16
C VAL A 6 -2.83 0.40 -2.17
N TYR A 7 -2.74 -0.77 -1.54
CA TYR A 7 -3.62 -1.11 -0.44
C TYR A 7 -3.01 -0.64 0.87
N ARG A 8 -3.66 0.31 1.54
CA ARG A 8 -3.32 0.72 2.90
C ARG A 8 -4.12 -0.11 3.89
N VAL A 9 -3.48 -0.54 4.97
CA VAL A 9 -4.15 -1.23 6.06
C VAL A 9 -4.67 -0.20 7.06
N ILE A 10 -6.00 -0.15 7.22
CA ILE A 10 -6.68 0.71 8.18
C ILE A 10 -7.55 -0.20 9.05
N ASP A 11 -7.29 -0.25 10.35
CA ASP A 11 -8.10 -1.04 11.30
C ASP A 11 -8.26 -2.53 10.90
N GLY A 12 -7.18 -3.14 10.38
CA GLY A 12 -7.21 -4.53 9.90
C GLY A 12 -8.00 -4.74 8.60
N LYS A 13 -8.25 -3.69 7.82
CA LYS A 13 -8.88 -3.78 6.49
C LYS A 13 -8.00 -3.14 5.43
N ALA A 14 -7.95 -3.76 4.25
CA ALA A 14 -7.26 -3.21 3.10
C ALA A 14 -8.12 -2.13 2.43
N SER A 15 -7.57 -0.93 2.27
CA SER A 15 -8.21 0.21 1.63
C SER A 15 -7.43 0.59 0.38
N LEU A 16 -8.08 0.51 -0.78
CA LEU A 16 -7.48 0.89 -2.05
C LEU A 16 -7.28 2.40 -2.06
N THR A 17 -6.02 2.83 -1.97
CA THR A 17 -5.64 4.24 -1.87
C THR A 17 -4.89 4.64 -3.12
N LYS A 18 -5.36 5.70 -3.77
CA LYS A 18 -4.68 6.30 -4.92
C LYS A 18 -3.42 7.00 -4.44
N VAL A 19 -2.31 6.73 -5.10
CA VAL A 19 -1.01 7.35 -4.80
C VAL A 19 -0.40 7.99 -6.03
N GLU A 20 0.35 9.06 -5.77
CA GLU A 20 1.18 9.71 -6.75
C GLU A 20 2.61 9.20 -6.61
N LEU A 21 3.12 8.58 -7.67
CA LEU A 21 4.49 8.06 -7.70
C LEU A 21 5.44 9.12 -8.24
N GLY A 22 6.58 9.25 -7.57
CA GLY A 22 7.69 10.09 -7.99
C GLY A 22 8.76 9.27 -8.72
N ARG A 23 10.00 9.41 -8.27
CA ARG A 23 11.15 8.69 -8.83
C ARG A 23 11.08 7.20 -8.53
N ARG A 24 11.50 6.40 -9.51
CA ARG A 24 11.67 4.96 -9.35
C ARG A 24 13.15 4.63 -9.39
N THR A 25 13.63 3.94 -8.37
CA THR A 25 15.01 3.45 -8.25
C THR A 25 14.95 1.93 -8.17
N PRO A 26 15.97 1.18 -8.62
CA PRO A 26 15.96 -0.27 -8.47
C PRO A 26 15.68 -0.69 -7.01
N GLY A 27 14.56 -1.40 -6.81
CA GLY A 27 14.10 -1.85 -5.48
C GLY A 27 13.24 -0.86 -4.69
N TYR A 28 13.10 0.39 -5.12
CA TYR A 28 12.38 1.43 -4.37
C TYR A 28 11.52 2.33 -5.26
N VAL A 29 10.34 2.69 -4.74
CA VAL A 29 9.44 3.66 -5.38
C VAL A 29 9.24 4.85 -4.45
N GLU A 30 9.41 6.05 -4.96
CA GLU A 30 9.07 7.26 -4.23
C GLU A 30 7.56 7.53 -4.33
N ILE A 31 6.94 7.85 -3.21
CA ILE A 31 5.52 8.22 -3.13
C ILE A 31 5.46 9.70 -2.76
N LEU A 32 5.00 10.52 -3.71
CA LEU A 32 4.87 11.96 -3.54
C LEU A 32 3.61 12.32 -2.77
N ASN A 33 2.53 11.55 -2.95
CA ASN A 33 1.25 11.84 -2.33
C ASN A 33 0.37 10.59 -2.16
N GLY A 34 -0.57 10.65 -1.22
CA GLY A 34 -1.57 9.60 -0.97
C GLY A 34 -1.25 8.63 0.18
N LEU A 35 -0.07 8.73 0.80
CA LEU A 35 0.29 7.99 2.02
C LEU A 35 0.94 8.92 3.04
N SER A 36 0.76 8.60 4.32
CA SER A 36 1.36 9.31 5.45
C SER A 36 2.41 8.45 6.15
N PRO A 37 3.41 9.06 6.82
CA PRO A 37 4.33 8.33 7.69
C PRO A 37 3.56 7.55 8.75
N GLY A 38 3.87 6.26 8.88
CA GLY A 38 3.15 5.34 9.79
C GLY A 38 2.01 4.55 9.13
N ASP A 39 1.63 4.88 7.89
CA ASP A 39 0.67 4.08 7.13
C ASP A 39 1.29 2.72 6.78
N MET A 40 0.59 1.64 7.15
CA MET A 40 0.95 0.29 6.73
C MET A 40 0.39 0.00 5.34
N VAL A 41 1.22 -0.54 4.47
CA VAL A 41 0.83 -0.90 3.09
C VAL A 41 1.00 -2.39 2.86
N VAL A 42 0.15 -2.94 1.99
CA VAL A 42 0.26 -4.34 1.57
C VAL A 42 1.29 -4.46 0.46
N THR A 43 2.41 -5.12 0.74
CA THR A 43 3.49 -5.41 -0.23
C THR A 43 3.29 -6.75 -0.94
N GLU A 44 2.65 -7.72 -0.28
CA GLU A 44 2.46 -9.08 -0.76
C GLU A 44 1.00 -9.53 -0.64
N GLY A 45 0.53 -10.35 -1.58
CA GLY A 45 -0.84 -10.89 -1.54
C GLY A 45 -1.93 -9.92 -2.01
N GLN A 46 -1.55 -8.74 -2.53
CA GLN A 46 -2.47 -7.71 -3.04
C GLN A 46 -3.39 -8.19 -4.17
N MET A 47 -2.99 -9.22 -4.93
CA MET A 47 -3.83 -9.81 -5.99
C MET A 47 -4.99 -10.65 -5.45
N LYS A 48 -4.90 -11.12 -4.21
CA LYS A 48 -5.88 -12.02 -3.59
C LYS A 48 -6.90 -11.28 -2.72
N ILE A 49 -6.71 -9.98 -2.50
CA ILE A 49 -7.56 -9.13 -1.67
C ILE A 49 -8.24 -8.05 -2.51
N ARG A 50 -9.38 -7.56 -2.03
CA ARG A 50 -10.16 -6.48 -2.64
C ARG A 50 -10.23 -5.30 -1.69
N ASP A 51 -10.77 -4.17 -2.15
CA ASP A 51 -11.08 -3.06 -1.26
C ASP A 51 -12.03 -3.51 -0.14
N GLY A 52 -11.74 -3.07 1.09
CA GLY A 52 -12.47 -3.47 2.30
C GLY A 52 -12.19 -4.88 2.79
N ALA A 53 -11.34 -5.67 2.13
CA ALA A 53 -11.02 -7.02 2.56
C ALA A 53 -10.34 -7.01 3.95
N PRO A 54 -10.74 -7.90 4.86
CA PRO A 54 -10.07 -8.05 6.15
C PRO A 54 -8.65 -8.58 5.91
N VAL A 55 -7.67 -7.89 6.48
CA VAL A 55 -6.26 -8.26 6.38
C VAL A 55 -5.65 -8.28 7.77
N MET A 56 -4.84 -9.30 8.02
CA MET A 56 -4.06 -9.41 9.24
C MET A 56 -2.62 -9.08 8.90
N VAL A 57 -2.06 -8.08 9.57
CA VAL A 57 -0.64 -7.77 9.46
C VAL A 57 0.11 -8.89 10.16
N LEU A 58 0.67 -9.81 9.37
CA LEU A 58 1.63 -10.80 9.86
C LEU A 58 2.94 -10.02 10.03
N GLY A 59 3.22 -9.63 11.28
CA GLY A 59 4.29 -8.70 11.63
C GLY A 59 5.57 -8.96 10.85
N GLY A 60 5.99 -7.95 10.08
CA GLY A 60 7.29 -7.94 9.43
C GLY A 60 8.38 -8.10 10.48
N ALA A 61 9.37 -8.93 10.18
CA ALA A 61 10.55 -9.13 11.00
C ALA A 61 11.13 -7.77 11.44
N GLN A 62 11.43 -7.70 12.74
CA GLN A 62 12.21 -6.64 13.36
C GLN A 62 13.61 -6.53 12.74
#